data_AF-A0A3N5VB01-F1
#
_entry.id   AF-A0A3N5VB01-F1
#
_cell.length_a   1.000
_cell.length_b   1.000
_cell.length_c   1.000
_cell.angle_alpha   90.00
_cell.angle_beta   90.00
_cell.angle_gamma   90.00
#
_symmetry.space_group_name_H-M   'P 1'
#
loop_
_entity.id
_entity.type
_entity.pdbx_description
1 polymer ?
#
loop_
_entity_poly.entity_id
_entity_poly.type
_entity_poly.pdbx_seq_one_letter_code
_entity_poly.pdbx_strand_id
1 'polypeptide(L)'
;MDKEPLVVRRLPVRLIPDPKLTITRLFWAGTERAKRLVDRILALDDTQASHLLASTMTDFGPLHDGLLDIFRGHFEQVARRINVPDRLSDDKKLLIGAYFTLEYSFASAAIFNPSMTPDIDQTDVPSGALRFAMSLRTVGEGHISSIIFRRGIIDAAGNVSMRPAGPYHQHARKMEPLRLSQVKPHPRVTEKGVPETFTETVLGPSGDAFTMDQLRRYLYRVHRLEGLTGEE
;
A
#
# COMPACT_ATOMS: atom_id res chain seq x y z
N MET A 1 24.07 -33.82 -23.46
CA MET A 1 24.97 -32.80 -22.87
C MET A 1 24.91 -32.99 -21.38
N ASP A 2 25.96 -33.59 -20.80
CA ASP A 2 26.14 -33.59 -19.35
C ASP A 2 26.35 -32.14 -18.91
N LYS A 3 25.42 -31.61 -18.12
CA LYS A 3 25.58 -30.28 -17.54
C LYS A 3 26.55 -30.41 -16.38
N GLU A 4 27.62 -29.62 -16.41
CA GLU A 4 28.47 -29.44 -15.24
C GLU A 4 27.60 -29.04 -14.03
N PRO A 5 27.86 -29.63 -12.85
CA PRO A 5 27.09 -29.33 -11.66
C PRO A 5 27.27 -27.85 -11.28
N LEU A 6 26.15 -27.16 -11.10
CA LEU A 6 26.15 -25.79 -10.60
C LEU A 6 26.72 -25.76 -9.17
N VAL A 7 27.79 -25.00 -8.96
CA VAL A 7 28.34 -24.75 -7.63
C VAL A 7 27.40 -23.81 -6.88
N VAL A 8 26.71 -24.34 -5.87
CA VAL A 8 25.75 -23.57 -5.05
C VAL A 8 26.37 -23.22 -3.70
N ARG A 9 26.42 -21.92 -3.38
CA ARG A 9 26.79 -21.42 -2.06
C ARG A 9 25.55 -21.00 -1.28
N ARG A 10 25.31 -21.64 -0.13
CA ARG A 10 24.20 -21.25 0.76
C ARG A 10 24.63 -20.06 1.64
N LEU A 11 23.90 -18.96 1.55
CA LEU A 11 24.11 -17.79 2.42
C LEU A 11 23.35 -17.94 3.75
N PRO A 12 23.80 -17.30 4.85
CA PRO A 12 23.12 -17.32 6.14
C PRO A 12 21.88 -16.41 6.22
N VAL A 13 21.54 -15.70 5.13
CA VAL A 13 20.39 -14.78 5.07
C VAL A 13 19.09 -15.56 5.18
N ARG A 14 18.23 -15.18 6.13
CA ARG A 14 16.90 -15.76 6.32
C ARG A 14 15.83 -14.68 6.19
N LEU A 15 14.80 -14.99 5.40
CA LEU A 15 13.57 -14.21 5.37
C LEU A 15 12.57 -14.96 6.24
N ILE A 16 12.18 -14.34 7.35
CA ILE A 16 11.24 -14.93 8.31
C ILE A 16 10.04 -14.00 8.48
N PRO A 17 8.85 -14.56 8.76
CA PRO A 17 7.70 -13.78 9.21
C PRO A 17 8.08 -12.86 10.37
N ASP A 18 7.52 -11.65 10.38
CA ASP A 18 7.75 -10.68 11.43
C ASP A 18 6.39 -10.09 11.86
N PRO A 19 5.87 -10.48 13.03
CA PRO A 19 4.59 -9.98 13.52
C PRO A 19 4.61 -8.49 13.87
N LYS A 20 5.80 -7.88 14.01
CA LYS A 20 5.95 -6.44 14.27
C LYS A 20 5.67 -5.58 13.04
N LEU A 21 5.58 -6.18 11.86
CA LEU A 21 5.21 -5.48 10.63
C LEU A 21 3.70 -5.24 10.61
N THR A 22 3.28 -4.12 11.20
CA THR A 22 1.88 -3.75 11.37
C THR A 22 1.49 -2.56 10.49
N ILE A 23 0.19 -2.45 10.19
CA ILE A 23 -0.44 -1.27 9.59
C ILE A 23 -1.67 -0.89 10.42
N THR A 24 -2.00 0.39 10.48
CA THR A 24 -3.23 0.84 11.15
C THR A 24 -4.47 0.61 10.28
N ARG A 25 -5.58 0.17 10.88
CA ARG A 25 -6.90 0.05 10.25
C ARG A 25 -7.98 0.58 11.17
N LEU A 26 -9.09 1.03 10.58
CA LEU A 26 -10.30 1.28 11.35
C LEU A 26 -10.83 -0.04 11.91
N PHE A 27 -11.04 -0.09 13.22
CA PHE A 27 -11.74 -1.16 13.91
C PHE A 27 -13.19 -0.78 14.14
N TRP A 28 -14.13 -1.63 13.70
CA TRP A 28 -15.55 -1.42 13.95
C TRP A 28 -16.20 -2.68 14.49
N ALA A 29 -16.52 -2.69 15.79
CA ALA A 29 -17.13 -3.82 16.47
C ALA A 29 -18.66 -3.75 16.56
N GLY A 30 -19.30 -2.89 15.74
CA GLY A 30 -20.74 -2.68 15.72
C GLY A 30 -21.20 -1.46 16.52
N THR A 31 -22.37 -0.94 16.14
CA THR A 31 -22.91 0.35 16.60
C THR A 31 -23.07 0.46 18.11
N GLU A 32 -23.65 -0.55 18.77
CA GLU A 32 -23.92 -0.49 20.21
C GLU A 32 -22.64 -0.54 21.05
N ARG A 33 -21.63 -1.30 20.60
CA ARG A 33 -20.32 -1.31 21.26
C ARG A 33 -19.56 -0.01 21.00
N ALA A 34 -19.70 0.56 19.81
CA ALA A 34 -19.11 1.85 19.46
C ALA A 34 -19.66 2.98 20.34
N LYS A 35 -20.99 3.07 20.51
CA LYS A 35 -21.64 4.06 21.39
C LYS A 35 -21.12 3.96 22.83
N ARG A 36 -21.16 2.76 23.43
CA ARG A 36 -20.65 2.55 24.80
C ARG A 36 -19.18 2.95 24.97
N LEU A 37 -18.35 2.73 23.95
CA LEU A 37 -16.95 3.11 23.99
C LEU A 37 -16.80 4.64 23.95
N VAL A 38 -17.53 5.31 23.05
CA VAL A 38 -17.54 6.77 22.97
C VAL A 38 -18.07 7.38 24.26
N ASP A 39 -19.17 6.88 24.83
CA ASP A 39 -19.73 7.39 26.09
C ASP A 39 -18.70 7.35 27.23
N ARG A 40 -17.90 6.29 27.31
CA ARG A 40 -16.81 6.18 28.30
C ARG A 40 -15.72 7.23 28.09
N ILE A 41 -15.39 7.57 26.85
CA ILE A 41 -14.40 8.60 26.53
C ILE A 41 -15.00 9.99 26.82
N LEU A 42 -16.28 10.20 26.52
CA LEU A 42 -16.98 11.45 26.79
C LEU A 42 -17.05 11.75 28.29
N ALA A 43 -17.16 10.71 29.13
CA ALA A 43 -17.18 10.81 30.58
C ALA A 43 -15.82 11.20 31.22
N LEU A 44 -14.72 11.14 30.47
CA LEU A 44 -13.42 11.63 30.94
C LEU A 44 -13.43 13.17 30.98
N ASP A 45 -12.70 13.77 31.91
CA ASP A 45 -12.36 15.19 31.78
C ASP A 45 -11.27 15.39 30.70
N ASP A 46 -11.03 16.64 30.31
CA ASP A 46 -10.07 16.96 29.24
C ASP A 46 -8.62 16.64 29.64
N THR A 47 -8.29 16.70 30.94
CA THR A 47 -6.94 16.38 31.44
C THR A 47 -6.67 14.88 31.33
N GLN A 48 -7.65 14.06 31.73
CA GLN A 48 -7.61 12.60 31.59
C GLN A 48 -7.50 12.18 30.12
N ALA A 49 -8.30 12.80 29.24
CA ALA A 49 -8.25 12.51 27.80
C ALA A 49 -6.88 12.84 27.22
N SER A 50 -6.30 14.00 27.58
CA SER A 50 -4.97 14.42 27.13
C SER A 50 -3.87 13.46 27.59
N HIS A 51 -3.89 13.04 28.86
CA HIS A 51 -2.91 12.08 29.38
C HIS A 51 -3.00 10.72 28.68
N LEU A 52 -4.20 10.20 28.44
CA LEU A 52 -4.38 8.93 27.72
C LEU A 52 -3.91 9.03 26.27
N LEU A 53 -4.20 10.16 25.60
CA LEU A 53 -3.73 10.40 24.24
C LEU A 53 -2.19 10.47 24.20
N ALA A 54 -1.55 11.18 25.14
CA ALA A 54 -0.10 11.27 25.23
C ALA A 54 0.56 9.90 25.48
N SER A 55 -0.01 9.07 26.36
CA SER A 55 0.45 7.69 26.56
C SER A 55 0.33 6.87 25.27
N THR A 56 -0.82 6.97 24.59
CA THR A 56 -1.05 6.28 23.32
C THR A 56 -0.03 6.71 22.26
N MET A 57 0.28 8.00 22.16
CA MET A 57 1.29 8.50 21.24
C MET A 57 2.71 8.03 21.59
N THR A 58 3.01 7.86 22.87
CA THR A 58 4.31 7.33 23.34
C THR A 58 4.47 5.87 22.91
N ASP A 59 3.42 5.07 23.08
CA ASP A 59 3.46 3.64 22.80
C ASP A 59 3.46 3.32 21.30
N PHE A 60 2.68 4.07 20.50
CA PHE A 60 2.42 3.73 19.09
C PHE A 60 3.00 4.73 18.07
N GLY A 61 3.31 5.97 18.49
CA GLY A 61 3.85 7.01 17.60
C GLY A 61 5.14 6.62 16.87
N PRO A 62 6.12 5.95 17.52
CA PRO A 62 7.35 5.51 16.83
C PRO A 62 7.13 4.50 15.71
N LEU A 63 5.99 3.78 15.71
CA LEU A 63 5.68 2.73 14.74
C LEU A 63 4.93 3.26 13.52
N HIS A 64 4.19 4.37 13.66
CA HIS A 64 3.27 4.86 12.63
C HIS A 64 3.50 6.33 12.31
N ASP A 65 3.92 6.60 11.08
CA ASP A 65 4.04 7.98 10.58
C ASP A 65 2.65 8.61 10.41
N GLY A 66 2.50 9.87 10.84
CA GLY A 66 1.22 10.58 10.77
C GLY A 66 0.10 9.99 11.63
N LEU A 67 0.42 9.36 12.76
CA LEU A 67 -0.57 8.68 13.62
C LEU A 67 -1.73 9.59 14.08
N LEU A 68 -1.46 10.88 14.34
CA LEU A 68 -2.51 11.84 14.68
C LEU A 68 -3.51 12.07 13.54
N ASP A 69 -3.05 12.08 12.28
CA ASP A 69 -3.93 12.21 11.11
C ASP A 69 -4.75 10.94 10.90
N ILE A 70 -4.16 9.77 11.18
CA ILE A 70 -4.88 8.49 11.19
C ILE A 70 -6.01 8.52 12.22
N PHE A 71 -5.71 8.93 13.47
CA PHE A 71 -6.72 9.05 14.52
C PHE A 71 -7.82 10.03 14.14
N ARG A 72 -7.46 11.19 13.59
CA ARG A 72 -8.45 12.18 13.10
C ARG A 72 -9.35 11.58 12.01
N GLY A 73 -8.78 10.90 11.02
CA GLY A 73 -9.53 10.25 9.95
C GLY A 73 -10.44 9.11 10.46
N HIS A 74 -10.01 8.36 11.48
CA HIS A 74 -10.86 7.36 12.13
C HIS A 74 -11.98 7.99 12.95
N PHE A 75 -11.71 9.07 13.67
CA PHE A 75 -12.74 9.84 14.38
C PHE A 75 -13.83 10.32 13.43
N GLU A 76 -13.48 10.95 12.30
CA GLU A 76 -14.45 11.41 11.31
C GLU A 76 -15.32 10.26 10.78
N GLN A 77 -14.71 9.10 10.55
CA GLN A 77 -15.43 7.90 10.14
C GLN A 77 -16.38 7.37 11.23
N VAL A 78 -16.00 7.47 12.50
CA VAL A 78 -16.87 7.10 13.64
C VAL A 78 -18.03 8.08 13.76
N ALA A 79 -17.77 9.39 13.71
CA ALA A 79 -18.76 10.45 13.83
C ALA A 79 -19.82 10.44 12.71
N ARG A 80 -19.49 9.88 11.54
CA ARG A 80 -20.47 9.63 10.46
C ARG A 80 -21.41 8.45 10.73
N ARG A 81 -21.04 7.52 11.62
CA ARG A 81 -21.79 6.28 11.88
C ARG A 81 -22.62 6.34 13.15
N ILE A 82 -22.23 7.16 14.13
CA ILE A 82 -22.92 7.35 15.40
C ILE A 82 -23.00 8.83 15.73
N ASN A 83 -24.03 9.21 16.48
CA ASN A 83 -24.16 10.59 16.95
C ASN A 83 -23.08 10.88 17.99
N VAL A 84 -22.16 11.78 17.66
CA VAL A 84 -21.11 12.27 18.56
C VAL A 84 -21.35 13.77 18.78
N PRO A 85 -21.19 14.31 20.01
CA PRO A 85 -21.42 15.73 20.24
C PRO A 85 -20.57 16.63 19.33
N ASP A 86 -21.15 17.72 18.83
CA ASP A 86 -20.46 18.66 17.94
C ASP A 86 -19.29 19.39 18.62
N ARG A 87 -19.41 19.61 19.94
CA ARG A 87 -18.41 20.30 20.75
C ARG A 87 -17.62 19.30 21.59
N LEU A 88 -16.47 18.89 21.07
CA LEU A 88 -15.47 18.12 21.78
C LEU A 88 -14.10 18.81 21.69
N SER A 89 -13.30 18.68 22.75
CA SER A 89 -11.89 18.99 22.71
C SER A 89 -11.19 18.13 21.65
N ASP A 90 -10.13 18.66 21.05
CA ASP A 90 -9.41 17.94 19.99
C ASP A 90 -8.77 16.65 20.51
N ASP A 91 -8.31 16.64 21.77
CA ASP A 91 -7.78 15.45 22.43
C ASP A 91 -8.82 14.34 22.54
N LYS A 92 -10.08 14.66 22.87
CA LYS A 92 -11.16 13.66 22.89
C LYS A 92 -11.47 13.13 21.49
N LYS A 93 -11.45 13.98 20.46
CA LYS A 93 -11.65 13.52 19.07
C LYS A 93 -10.55 12.53 18.67
N LEU A 94 -9.29 12.90 18.92
CA LEU A 94 -8.14 12.05 18.63
C LEU A 94 -8.16 10.76 19.44
N LEU A 95 -8.53 10.82 20.72
CA LEU A 95 -8.63 9.65 21.58
C LEU A 95 -9.73 8.70 21.09
N ILE A 96 -10.92 9.22 20.71
CA ILE A 96 -11.95 8.41 20.04
C ILE A 96 -11.35 7.76 18.79
N GLY A 97 -10.67 8.52 17.93
CA GLY A 97 -9.98 7.98 16.77
C GLY A 97 -9.02 6.83 17.09
N ALA A 98 -8.20 7.00 18.14
CA ALA A 98 -7.25 6.00 18.62
C ALA A 98 -7.93 4.70 19.08
N TYR A 99 -8.99 4.80 19.87
CA TYR A 99 -9.75 3.63 20.35
C TYR A 99 -10.44 2.84 19.24
N PHE A 100 -10.64 3.44 18.07
CA PHE A 100 -11.16 2.79 16.87
C PHE A 100 -10.04 2.47 15.85
N THR A 101 -8.77 2.54 16.26
CA THR A 101 -7.62 2.15 15.45
C THR A 101 -7.08 0.82 15.93
N LEU A 102 -6.95 -0.15 15.02
CA LEU A 102 -6.26 -1.42 15.29
C LEU A 102 -4.95 -1.48 14.50
N GLU A 103 -3.93 -2.08 15.08
CA GLU A 103 -2.75 -2.57 14.35
C GLU A 103 -3.04 -3.94 13.76
N TYR A 104 -2.77 -4.11 12.47
CA TYR A 104 -2.93 -5.36 11.75
C TYR A 104 -1.56 -5.81 11.25
N SER A 105 -1.09 -6.97 11.71
CA SER A 105 0.16 -7.54 11.22
C SER A 105 -0.01 -8.22 9.86
N PHE A 106 0.68 -7.70 8.83
CA PHE A 106 0.55 -8.20 7.46
C PHE A 106 1.55 -9.29 7.08
N ALA A 107 2.46 -9.64 7.99
CA ALA A 107 3.52 -10.62 7.75
C ALA A 107 3.79 -11.53 8.96
N SER A 108 2.77 -11.78 9.78
CA SER A 108 2.86 -12.56 11.02
C SER A 108 2.92 -14.07 10.82
N ALA A 109 2.31 -14.62 9.77
CA ALA A 109 2.13 -16.07 9.64
C ALA A 109 3.18 -16.72 8.73
N ALA A 110 3.41 -16.18 7.53
CA ALA A 110 4.28 -16.83 6.55
C ALA A 110 4.80 -15.88 5.46
N ILE A 111 5.91 -16.26 4.81
CA ILE A 111 6.53 -15.55 3.68
C ILE A 111 6.84 -16.55 2.56
N PHE A 112 6.56 -16.17 1.31
CA PHE A 112 6.73 -17.02 0.14
C PHE A 112 7.19 -16.23 -1.08
N ASN A 113 7.68 -16.97 -2.08
CA ASN A 113 7.93 -16.52 -3.46
C ASN A 113 8.77 -15.24 -3.58
N PRO A 114 10.00 -15.21 -3.03
CA PRO A 114 10.92 -14.11 -3.30
C PRO A 114 11.20 -14.02 -4.81
N SER A 115 10.97 -12.85 -5.38
CA SER A 115 11.39 -12.52 -6.74
C SER A 115 12.20 -11.23 -6.70
N MET A 116 13.33 -11.19 -7.42
CA MET A 116 14.28 -10.07 -7.40
C MET A 116 14.49 -9.49 -8.79
N THR A 117 14.68 -8.18 -8.85
CA THR A 117 15.11 -7.43 -10.03
C THR A 117 16.19 -6.42 -9.63
N PRO A 118 17.11 -6.03 -10.51
CA PRO A 118 17.91 -4.83 -10.30
C PRO A 118 17.02 -3.64 -9.90
N ASP A 119 17.45 -2.88 -8.89
CA ASP A 119 16.80 -1.62 -8.53
C ASP A 119 16.99 -0.61 -9.66
N ILE A 120 16.00 0.26 -9.88
CA ILE A 120 16.02 1.29 -10.92
C ILE A 120 17.16 2.27 -10.66
N ASP A 121 17.46 2.55 -9.40
CA ASP A 121 18.55 3.42 -8.98
C ASP A 121 19.76 2.60 -8.50
N GLN A 122 20.91 2.77 -9.15
CA GLN A 122 22.20 2.17 -8.81
C GLN A 122 23.25 3.21 -8.37
N THR A 123 22.84 4.45 -8.09
CA THR A 123 23.74 5.48 -7.57
C THR A 123 24.39 5.03 -6.27
N ASP A 124 25.67 5.36 -6.06
CA ASP A 124 26.47 4.98 -4.89
C ASP A 124 26.59 3.46 -4.61
N VAL A 125 26.35 2.62 -5.63
CA VAL A 125 26.62 1.18 -5.54
C VAL A 125 28.09 0.92 -5.88
N PRO A 126 28.87 0.25 -4.99
CA PRO A 126 30.26 -0.09 -5.27
C PRO A 126 30.42 -0.92 -6.55
N SER A 127 31.57 -0.77 -7.22
CA SER A 127 31.90 -1.56 -8.41
C SER A 127 31.78 -3.06 -8.14
N GLY A 128 31.13 -3.79 -9.05
CA GLY A 128 30.85 -5.22 -8.93
C GLY A 128 29.68 -5.59 -8.00
N ALA A 129 29.07 -4.62 -7.30
CA ALA A 129 27.86 -4.83 -6.52
C ALA A 129 26.60 -4.48 -7.33
N LEU A 130 25.45 -4.98 -6.88
CA LEU A 130 24.14 -4.73 -7.49
C LEU A 130 23.09 -4.49 -6.42
N ARG A 131 22.45 -3.32 -6.45
CA ARG A 131 21.26 -3.05 -5.64
C ARG A 131 20.06 -3.74 -6.28
N PHE A 132 19.22 -4.38 -5.48
CA PHE A 132 18.02 -5.06 -5.97
C PHE A 132 16.76 -4.62 -5.23
N ALA A 133 15.63 -4.72 -5.91
CA ALA A 133 14.30 -4.73 -5.34
C ALA A 133 13.77 -6.17 -5.33
N MET A 134 13.09 -6.54 -4.25
CA MET A 134 12.53 -7.87 -4.04
C MET A 134 11.05 -7.77 -3.70
N SER A 135 10.21 -8.53 -4.38
CA SER A 135 8.83 -8.77 -3.95
C SER A 135 8.74 -10.05 -3.14
N LEU A 136 7.87 -10.04 -2.14
CA LEU A 136 7.56 -11.18 -1.29
C LEU A 136 6.05 -11.27 -1.11
N ARG A 137 5.52 -12.49 -1.16
CA ARG A 137 4.17 -12.75 -0.69
C ARG A 137 4.23 -12.99 0.81
N THR A 138 3.42 -12.29 1.59
CA THR A 138 3.28 -12.53 3.02
C THR A 138 1.86 -12.92 3.38
N VAL A 139 1.71 -13.61 4.50
CA VAL A 139 0.42 -13.93 5.10
C VAL A 139 0.40 -13.29 6.49
N GLY A 140 -0.58 -12.43 6.71
CA GLY A 140 -0.79 -11.75 7.98
C GLY A 140 -1.86 -12.41 8.85
N GLU A 141 -2.33 -11.65 9.83
CA GLU A 141 -3.47 -12.02 10.66
C GLU A 141 -4.71 -12.32 9.81
N GLY A 142 -5.55 -13.25 10.29
CA GLY A 142 -6.73 -13.68 9.52
C GLY A 142 -6.40 -14.36 8.19
N HIS A 143 -5.14 -14.79 7.98
CA HIS A 143 -4.65 -15.46 6.77
C HIS A 143 -4.78 -14.63 5.48
N ILE A 144 -4.80 -13.30 5.60
CA ILE A 144 -4.91 -12.42 4.43
C ILE A 144 -3.53 -12.33 3.77
N SER A 145 -3.51 -12.65 2.48
CA SER A 145 -2.31 -12.55 1.65
C SER A 145 -2.01 -11.09 1.30
N SER A 146 -0.76 -10.67 1.49
CA SER A 146 -0.24 -9.36 1.13
C SER A 146 0.99 -9.50 0.24
N ILE A 147 1.35 -8.42 -0.45
CA ILE A 147 2.63 -8.31 -1.17
C ILE A 147 3.43 -7.21 -0.49
N ILE A 148 4.69 -7.50 -0.18
CA ILE A 148 5.62 -6.54 0.40
C ILE A 148 6.83 -6.40 -0.52
N PHE A 149 7.49 -5.25 -0.43
CA PHE A 149 8.70 -4.97 -1.17
C PHE A 149 9.87 -4.74 -0.20
N ARG A 150 11.00 -5.39 -0.48
CA ARG A 150 12.26 -5.25 0.25
C ARG A 150 13.33 -4.80 -0.73
N ARG A 151 14.39 -4.18 -0.21
CA ARG A 151 15.58 -3.80 -0.99
C ARG A 151 16.82 -4.35 -0.34
N GLY A 152 17.86 -4.56 -1.12
CA GLY A 152 19.15 -5.04 -0.63
C GLY A 152 20.26 -4.81 -1.64
N ILE A 153 21.45 -5.26 -1.30
CA ILE A 153 22.64 -5.22 -2.16
C ILE A 153 23.24 -6.61 -2.20
N ILE A 154 23.58 -7.07 -3.41
CA ILE A 154 24.48 -8.19 -3.66
C ILE A 154 25.86 -7.58 -3.89
N ASP A 155 26.87 -7.94 -3.07
CA ASP A 155 28.24 -7.45 -3.25
C ASP A 155 29.00 -8.22 -4.35
N ALA A 156 30.22 -7.77 -4.68
CA ALA A 156 31.06 -8.40 -5.70
C ALA A 156 31.47 -9.86 -5.36
N ALA A 157 31.38 -10.27 -4.10
CA ALA A 157 31.60 -11.66 -3.66
C ALA A 157 30.28 -12.48 -3.65
N GLY A 158 29.16 -11.89 -4.06
CA GLY A 158 27.85 -12.50 -4.09
C GLY A 158 27.18 -12.62 -2.71
N ASN A 159 27.66 -11.91 -1.69
CA ASN A 159 26.96 -11.85 -0.40
C ASN A 159 25.75 -10.91 -0.51
N VAL A 160 24.65 -11.30 0.13
CA VAL A 160 23.39 -10.56 0.13
C VAL A 160 23.24 -9.82 1.47
N SER A 161 22.97 -8.53 1.40
CA SER A 161 22.55 -7.72 2.56
C SER A 161 21.16 -7.16 2.31
N MET A 162 20.24 -7.38 3.25
CA MET A 162 18.89 -6.81 3.20
C MET A 162 18.91 -5.44 3.89
N ARG A 163 18.32 -4.43 3.27
CA ARG A 163 18.04 -3.18 4.00
C ARG A 163 17.03 -3.46 5.12
N PRO A 164 17.14 -2.79 6.28
CA PRO A 164 16.11 -2.86 7.31
C PRO A 164 14.73 -2.55 6.72
N ALA A 165 13.69 -3.24 7.20
CA ALA A 165 12.33 -2.78 6.91
C ALA A 165 12.21 -1.42 7.61
N GLY A 166 11.89 -0.36 6.85
CA GLY A 166 11.56 0.90 7.49
C GLY A 166 10.35 0.69 8.42
N PRO A 167 10.24 1.43 9.53
CA PRO A 167 9.15 1.25 10.48
C PRO A 167 7.78 1.58 9.87
N TYR A 168 7.77 2.37 8.80
CA TYR A 168 6.55 2.90 8.22
C TYR A 168 5.97 1.95 7.19
N HIS A 169 4.86 1.35 7.59
CA HIS A 169 3.99 0.63 6.69
C HIS A 169 2.66 1.39 6.68
N GLN A 170 2.31 1.93 5.52
CA GLN A 170 1.00 2.51 5.31
C GLN A 170 0.21 1.59 4.40
N HIS A 171 -1.11 1.60 4.57
CA HIS A 171 -1.98 1.15 3.49
C HIS A 171 -1.55 1.84 2.20
N ALA A 172 -1.57 1.11 1.08
CA ALA A 172 -1.48 1.75 -0.22
C ALA A 172 -2.57 2.82 -0.27
N ARG A 173 -2.18 4.09 -0.16
CA ARG A 173 -3.09 5.20 -0.46
C ARG A 173 -3.54 4.95 -1.89
N LYS A 174 -4.81 5.15 -2.18
CA LYS A 174 -5.22 5.30 -3.59
C LYS A 174 -4.38 6.43 -4.13
N MET A 175 -3.30 6.09 -4.83
CA MET A 175 -2.56 7.07 -5.58
C MET A 175 -3.56 7.64 -6.58
N GLU A 176 -3.64 8.97 -6.65
CA GLU A 176 -4.28 9.63 -7.79
C GLU A 176 -3.79 8.89 -9.04
N PRO A 177 -4.71 8.35 -9.87
CA PRO A 177 -4.31 7.48 -10.95
C PRO A 177 -3.27 8.22 -11.79
N LEU A 178 -2.13 7.56 -12.05
CA LEU A 178 -1.04 8.13 -12.83
C LEU A 178 -1.64 8.76 -14.10
N ARG A 179 -1.55 10.09 -14.21
CA ARG A 179 -1.95 10.80 -15.42
C ARG A 179 -0.85 10.59 -16.44
N LEU A 180 -1.12 9.75 -17.42
CA LEU A 180 -0.26 9.54 -18.57
C LEU A 180 -0.50 10.70 -19.53
N SER A 181 0.54 11.46 -19.84
CA SER A 181 0.47 12.45 -20.92
C SER A 181 0.20 11.73 -22.24
N GLN A 182 -0.69 12.27 -23.06
CA GLN A 182 -0.79 11.88 -24.46
C GLN A 182 0.51 12.24 -25.16
N VAL A 183 1.40 11.27 -25.28
CA VAL A 183 2.40 11.31 -26.34
C VAL A 183 1.60 11.10 -27.62
N LYS A 184 1.75 12.02 -28.58
CA LYS A 184 1.20 11.91 -29.95
C LYS A 184 1.27 10.44 -30.42
N PRO A 185 0.28 9.93 -31.17
CA PRO A 185 0.22 8.52 -31.58
C PRO A 185 1.61 8.04 -31.99
N HIS A 186 2.18 7.18 -31.15
CA HIS A 186 3.57 6.76 -31.30
C HIS A 186 3.61 5.80 -32.50
N PRO A 187 4.54 5.91 -33.45
CA PRO A 187 4.61 5.05 -34.65
C PRO A 187 4.51 3.55 -34.34
N ARG A 188 5.06 3.12 -33.20
CA ARG A 188 4.96 1.77 -32.64
C ARG A 188 3.54 1.24 -32.37
N VAL A 189 2.52 2.09 -32.24
CA VAL A 189 1.12 1.67 -32.07
C VAL A 189 0.55 1.21 -33.42
N THR A 190 0.82 1.99 -34.47
CA THR A 190 0.47 1.66 -35.86
C THR A 190 1.25 0.42 -36.33
N GLU A 191 2.53 0.29 -35.98
CA GLU A 191 3.35 -0.90 -36.27
C GLU A 191 2.81 -2.20 -35.66
N LYS A 192 2.02 -2.11 -34.58
CA LYS A 192 1.37 -3.27 -33.95
C LYS A 192 0.00 -3.61 -34.54
N GLY A 193 -0.37 -2.99 -35.66
CA GLY A 193 -1.61 -3.28 -36.38
C GLY A 193 -2.86 -2.66 -35.76
N VAL A 194 -2.71 -1.68 -34.86
CA VAL A 194 -3.85 -0.93 -34.32
C VAL A 194 -4.22 0.16 -35.31
N PRO A 195 -5.46 0.17 -35.86
CA PRO A 195 -5.89 1.22 -36.79
C PRO A 195 -5.79 2.61 -36.16
N GLU A 196 -5.38 3.61 -36.94
CA GLU A 196 -5.33 5.01 -36.48
C GLU A 196 -6.71 5.50 -36.02
N THR A 197 -7.77 5.07 -36.71
CA THR A 197 -9.17 5.34 -36.35
C THR A 197 -9.54 4.82 -34.96
N PHE A 198 -9.03 3.65 -34.56
CA PHE A 198 -9.23 3.10 -33.22
C PHE A 198 -8.51 3.94 -32.17
N THR A 199 -7.30 4.39 -32.48
CA THR A 199 -6.49 5.25 -31.62
C THR A 199 -7.17 6.60 -31.40
N GLU A 200 -7.70 7.23 -32.45
CA GLU A 200 -8.48 8.47 -32.36
C GLU A 200 -9.78 8.29 -31.58
N THR A 201 -10.51 7.19 -31.80
CA THR A 201 -11.79 6.94 -31.12
C THR A 201 -11.62 6.68 -29.62
N VAL A 202 -10.55 5.97 -29.24
CA VAL A 202 -10.26 5.61 -27.85
C VAL A 202 -9.55 6.74 -27.11
N LEU A 203 -8.55 7.38 -27.72
CA LEU A 203 -7.70 8.38 -27.07
C LEU A 203 -8.12 9.83 -27.36
N GLY A 204 -8.70 10.14 -28.51
CA GLY A 204 -9.15 11.49 -28.85
C GLY A 204 -10.04 12.17 -27.79
N PRO A 205 -10.97 11.47 -27.12
CA PRO A 205 -11.81 12.04 -26.06
C PRO A 205 -11.08 12.35 -24.74
N SER A 206 -9.82 11.96 -24.60
CA SER A 206 -9.12 11.94 -23.31
C SER A 206 -8.21 13.16 -23.05
N GLY A 207 -8.12 14.11 -24.00
CA GLY A 207 -7.31 15.34 -23.89
C GLY A 207 -5.82 15.06 -23.66
N ASP A 208 -5.01 16.08 -23.36
CA ASP A 208 -3.54 15.93 -23.27
C ASP A 208 -3.03 14.97 -22.18
N ALA A 209 -3.89 14.50 -21.27
CA ALA A 209 -3.53 13.51 -20.27
C ALA A 209 -4.72 12.68 -19.81
N PHE A 210 -4.51 11.38 -19.62
CA PHE A 210 -5.55 10.44 -19.19
C PHE A 210 -5.04 9.46 -18.14
N THR A 211 -5.95 8.87 -17.40
CA THR A 211 -5.68 7.83 -16.41
C THR A 211 -5.93 6.44 -17.00
N MET A 212 -5.29 5.40 -16.45
CA MET A 212 -5.54 4.01 -16.89
C MET A 212 -7.01 3.59 -16.77
N ASP A 213 -7.73 4.15 -15.80
CA ASP A 213 -9.17 3.89 -15.63
C ASP A 213 -10.02 4.57 -16.70
N GLN A 214 -9.68 5.82 -17.05
CA GLN A 214 -10.30 6.50 -18.20
C GLN A 214 -10.05 5.73 -19.50
N LEU A 215 -8.81 5.29 -19.76
CA LEU A 215 -8.47 4.48 -20.93
C LEU A 215 -9.31 3.19 -20.99
N ARG A 216 -9.40 2.45 -19.87
CA ARG A 216 -10.25 1.25 -19.78
C ARG A 216 -11.71 1.57 -20.07
N ARG A 217 -12.25 2.65 -19.49
CA ARG A 217 -13.63 3.10 -19.75
C ARG A 217 -13.86 3.44 -21.23
N TYR A 218 -12.89 4.10 -21.88
CA TYR A 218 -12.97 4.38 -23.31
C TYR A 218 -12.92 3.10 -24.15
N LEU A 219 -12.01 2.17 -23.84
CA LEU A 219 -11.95 0.86 -24.50
C LEU A 219 -13.24 0.07 -24.34
N TYR A 220 -13.80 0.00 -23.13
CA TYR A 220 -15.09 -0.67 -22.87
C TYR A 220 -16.25 0.00 -23.61
N ARG A 221 -16.23 1.33 -23.73
CA ARG A 221 -17.26 2.06 -24.47
C ARG A 221 -17.19 1.75 -25.97
N VAL A 222 -15.99 1.76 -26.56
CA VAL A 222 -15.79 1.39 -27.97
C VAL A 222 -16.20 -0.06 -28.20
N HIS A 223 -15.75 -0.99 -27.37
CA HIS A 223 -16.13 -2.40 -27.47
C HIS A 223 -17.66 -2.63 -27.38
N ARG A 224 -18.36 -1.83 -26.56
CA ARG A 224 -19.83 -1.91 -26.44
C ARG A 224 -20.57 -1.26 -27.59
N LEU A 225 -20.02 -0.20 -28.18
CA LEU A 225 -20.61 0.52 -29.31
C LEU A 225 -20.38 -0.20 -30.64
N GLU A 226 -19.27 -0.94 -30.78
CA GLU A 226 -18.92 -1.63 -32.02
C GLU A 226 -19.59 -2.99 -32.19
N GLY A 227 -20.19 -3.58 -31.15
CA GLY A 227 -21.09 -4.74 -31.31
C GLY A 227 -20.56 -5.87 -32.21
N LEU A 228 -19.24 -6.09 -32.26
CA LEU A 228 -18.65 -7.18 -33.03
C LEU A 228 -18.68 -8.45 -32.17
N THR A 229 -19.70 -9.24 -32.43
CA THR A 229 -19.67 -10.70 -32.39
C THR A 229 -18.28 -11.20 -32.79
N GLY A 230 -17.66 -11.99 -31.92
CA GLY A 230 -16.60 -12.86 -32.38
C GLY A 230 -17.20 -13.83 -33.40
N GLU A 231 -16.73 -13.72 -34.64
CA GLU A 231 -16.56 -14.84 -35.56
C GLU A 231 -15.47 -14.44 -36.57
N GLU A 232 -14.44 -15.30 -36.58
CA GLU A 232 -13.18 -15.35 -37.36
C GLU A 232 -12.02 -14.40 -36.96
#